data_AF-A0A4R3I8E8-F1
#
_entry.id   AF-A0A4R3I8E8-F1
#
_cell.length_a   1.000
_cell.length_b   1.000
_cell.length_c   1.000
_cell.angle_alpha   90.00
_cell.angle_beta   90.00
_cell.angle_gamma   90.00
#
_symmetry.space_group_name_H-M   'P 1'
#
loop_
_entity.id
_entity.type
_entity.pdbx_description
1 polymer ?
#
loop_
_entity_poly.entity_id
_entity_poly.type
_entity_poly.pdbx_seq_one_letter_code
_entity_poly.pdbx_strand_id
1 'polypeptide(L)' 'MAEVRSLNAFKKAQQKKQAAGHTLCRSGRHKWQIDKETVFDSKQGKLVNRYRCTRCGKIKTSAQ' A
#
# COMPACT_ATOMS: atom_id res chain seq x y z
N MET A 1 -17.07 -35.47 -14.19
CA MET A 1 -17.84 -34.50 -13.36
C MET A 1 -17.09 -33.20 -13.38
N ALA A 2 -17.54 -32.22 -14.18
CA ALA A 2 -16.86 -30.91 -14.24
C ALA A 2 -17.22 -30.13 -12.98
N GLU A 3 -16.23 -29.92 -12.11
CA GLU A 3 -16.35 -29.10 -10.91
C GLU A 3 -16.68 -27.66 -11.35
N VAL A 4 -17.91 -27.21 -11.10
CA VAL A 4 -18.33 -25.84 -11.38
C VAL A 4 -17.55 -24.92 -10.45
N ARG A 5 -16.46 -24.37 -10.98
CA ARG A 5 -15.56 -23.50 -10.23
C ARG A 5 -16.27 -22.17 -9.97
N SER A 6 -16.92 -22.05 -8.82
CA SER A 6 -17.78 -20.90 -8.53
C SER A 6 -16.99 -19.58 -8.54
N LEU A 7 -17.30 -18.71 -9.49
CA LEU A 7 -16.65 -17.39 -9.65
C LEU A 7 -16.78 -16.53 -8.38
N ASN A 8 -17.86 -16.72 -7.62
CA ASN A 8 -18.08 -16.02 -6.35
C ASN A 8 -17.07 -16.39 -5.27
N ALA A 9 -16.60 -17.64 -5.21
CA ALA A 9 -15.57 -18.05 -4.26
C ALA A 9 -14.21 -17.38 -4.58
N PHE A 10 -13.88 -17.24 -5.87
CA PHE A 10 -12.66 -16.54 -6.31
C PHE A 10 -12.67 -15.07 -5.91
N LYS A 11 -13.79 -14.37 -6.16
CA LYS A 11 -13.94 -12.95 -5.80
C LYS A 11 -13.78 -12.74 -4.28
N LYS A 12 -14.39 -13.60 -3.46
CA LYS A 12 -14.26 -13.56 -1.99
C LYS A 12 -12.82 -13.81 -1.53
N ALA A 13 -12.14 -14.81 -2.11
CA ALA A 13 -10.75 -15.11 -1.78
C ALA A 13 -9.80 -13.95 -2.14
N GLN A 14 -10.02 -13.30 -3.29
CA GLN A 14 -9.25 -12.13 -3.70
C GLN A 14 -9.46 -10.95 -2.75
N GLN A 15 -10.70 -10.65 -2.36
CA GLN A 15 -10.98 -9.59 -1.38
C GLN A 15 -10.34 -9.89 -0.03
N LYS A 16 -10.36 -11.14 0.44
CA LYS A 16 -9.70 -11.55 1.68
C LYS A 16 -8.18 -11.37 1.61
N LYS A 17 -7.56 -11.69 0.48
CA LYS A 17 -6.12 -11.45 0.24
C LYS A 17 -5.78 -9.95 0.22
N GLN A 18 -6.60 -9.12 -0.40
CA GLN A 18 -6.41 -7.66 -0.40
C GLN A 18 -6.66 -7.03 0.98
N ALA A 19 -7.56 -7.58 1.77
CA ALA A 19 -7.83 -7.10 3.12
C ALA A 19 -6.77 -7.58 4.14
N ALA A 20 -6.16 -8.73 3.90
CA ALA A 20 -5.12 -9.31 4.76
C ALA A 20 -3.91 -8.37 4.82
N GLY A 21 -3.63 -7.83 6.02
CA GLY A 21 -2.53 -6.89 6.26
C GLY A 21 -2.88 -5.41 6.08
N HIS A 22 -4.04 -5.07 5.49
CA HIS A 22 -4.49 -3.69 5.29
C HIS A 22 -5.37 -3.16 6.44
N THR A 23 -5.88 -4.02 7.31
CA THR A 23 -6.76 -3.63 8.44
C THR A 23 -6.12 -2.58 9.34
N LEU A 24 -4.85 -2.78 9.73
CA LEU A 24 -4.08 -1.84 10.54
C LEU A 24 -3.87 -0.49 9.84
N CYS A 25 -3.64 -0.53 8.53
CA CYS A 25 -3.47 0.67 7.71
C CYS A 25 -4.77 1.46 7.56
N ARG A 26 -5.93 0.79 7.60
CA ARG A 26 -7.24 1.46 7.52
C ARG A 26 -7.54 2.25 8.79
N SER A 27 -7.02 1.81 9.95
CA SER A 27 -7.08 2.51 11.23
C SER A 27 -6.00 3.59 11.42
N GLY A 28 -5.21 3.91 10.39
CA GLY A 28 -4.13 4.92 10.45
C GLY A 28 -2.77 4.41 10.94
N ARG A 29 -2.64 3.12 11.27
CA ARG A 29 -1.38 2.51 11.74
C ARG A 29 -0.57 1.96 10.57
N HIS A 30 0.18 2.84 9.95
CA HIS A 30 1.03 2.52 8.80
C HIS A 30 2.43 2.06 9.22
N LYS A 31 2.95 1.03 8.54
CA LYS A 31 4.38 0.65 8.63
C LYS A 31 5.13 1.35 7.52
N TRP A 32 5.56 2.57 7.82
CA TRP A 32 6.35 3.41 6.92
C TRP A 32 7.74 2.83 6.76
N GLN A 33 8.18 2.70 5.51
CA GLN A 33 9.54 2.40 5.13
C GLN A 33 10.05 3.55 4.28
N ILE A 34 11.30 3.97 4.52
CA ILE A 34 11.96 4.99 3.71
C ILE A 34 12.23 4.39 2.34
N ASP A 35 11.70 5.07 1.32
CA ASP A 35 12.06 4.82 -0.06
C ASP A 35 13.43 5.47 -0.27
N LYS A 36 14.43 4.68 -0.65
CA LYS A 36 15.81 5.17 -0.80
C LYS A 36 15.97 6.09 -2.01
N GLU A 37 14.97 6.15 -2.87
CA GLU A 37 14.88 7.13 -3.95
C GLU A 37 14.41 8.47 -3.36
N THR A 38 15.38 9.27 -2.92
CA THR A 38 15.17 10.69 -2.62
C THR A 38 14.74 11.40 -3.89
N VAL A 39 13.57 12.04 -3.86
CA VAL A 39 13.05 12.78 -5.02
C VAL A 39 13.17 14.27 -4.75
N PHE A 40 13.65 15.02 -5.73
CA PHE A 40 13.64 16.48 -5.67
C PHE A 40 12.21 16.97 -5.91
N ASP A 41 11.62 17.68 -4.95
CA ASP A 41 10.30 18.28 -5.10
C ASP A 41 10.44 19.60 -5.86
N SER A 42 10.10 19.60 -7.15
CA SER A 42 10.19 20.79 -8.01
C SER A 42 9.31 21.96 -7.55
N LYS A 43 8.27 21.71 -6.73
CA LYS A 43 7.41 22.78 -6.21
C LYS A 43 7.98 23.41 -4.95
N GLN A 44 8.65 22.62 -4.11
CA GLN A 44 9.27 23.11 -2.86
C GLN A 44 10.74 23.49 -3.03
N GLY A 45 11.37 23.15 -4.16
CA GLY A 45 12.77 23.46 -4.45
C GLY A 45 13.77 22.71 -3.59
N LYS A 46 13.39 21.57 -3.00
CA LYS A 46 14.24 20.80 -2.08
C LYS A 46 14.08 19.30 -2.19
N LEU A 47 15.10 18.58 -1.73
CA LEU A 47 15.08 17.12 -1.62
C LEU A 47 14.07 16.69 -0.56
N VAL A 48 13.20 15.74 -0.92
CA VAL A 48 12.20 15.19 -0.01
C VAL A 48 12.39 13.69 0.15
N ASN A 49 12.16 13.22 1.38
CA ASN A 49 12.15 11.80 1.68
C ASN A 49 10.74 11.26 1.48
N ARG A 50 10.62 10.23 0.63
CA ARG A 50 9.36 9.49 0.45
C ARG A 50 9.32 8.32 1.41
N TYR A 51 8.20 8.19 2.10
CA TYR A 51 7.90 7.07 2.97
C TYR A 51 6.81 6.25 2.32
N ARG A 52 7.09 4.99 2.01
CA ARG A 52 6.11 4.04 1.47
C ARG A 52 5.67 3.09 2.56
N CYS A 53 4.36 2.94 2.72
CA CYS A 53 3.83 1.92 3.61
C CYS A 53 4.03 0.54 2.99
N THR A 54 4.73 -0.35 3.69
CA THR A 54 5.00 -1.73 3.24
C THR A 54 3.75 -2.60 3.12
N ARG A 55 2.69 -2.25 3.86
CA ARG A 55 1.43 -3.01 3.89
C ARG A 55 0.46 -2.54 2.80
N CYS A 56 0.20 -1.23 2.74
CA CYS A 56 -0.83 -0.68 1.85
C CYS A 56 -0.30 0.10 0.65
N GLY A 57 1.01 0.31 0.53
CA GLY A 57 1.60 1.06 -0.57
C GLY A 57 1.34 2.57 -0.54
N LYS A 58 0.60 3.11 0.45
CA LYS A 58 0.43 4.56 0.60
C LYS A 58 1.80 5.24 0.67
N ILE A 59 1.93 6.39 0.04
CA ILE A 59 3.15 7.19 0.02
C ILE A 59 2.89 8.45 0.85
N LYS A 60 3.80 8.74 1.79
CA LYS A 60 3.84 9.99 2.55
C LYS A 60 5.17 10.66 2.23
N THR A 61 5.12 11.91 1.81
CA THR A 61 6.32 12.71 1.54
C THR A 61 6.54 13.64 2.72
N SER A 62 7.72 13.58 3.35
CA SER A 62 8.10 14.55 4.37
C SER A 62 9.23 15.40 3.83
N ALA A 63 9.02 16.70 3.84
CA ALA A 63 10.05 17.69 3.56
C ALA A 63 11.07 17.68 4.71
N GLN A 64 12.36 17.72 4.36
CA GLN A 64 13.45 17.94 5.30
C GLN A 64 13.74 19.44 5.45
#